data_AF-A0A7C4BAY1-F1
#
_entry.id   AF-A0A7C4BAY1-F1
#
_cell.length_a   1.000
_cell.length_b   1.000
_cell.length_c   1.000
_cell.angle_alpha   90.00
_cell.angle_beta   90.00
_cell.angle_gamma   90.00
#
_symmetry.space_group_name_H-M   'P 1'
#
loop_
_entity.id
_entity.type
_entity.pdbx_description
1 polymer ?
#
loop_
_entity_poly.entity_id
_entity_poly.type
_entity_poly.pdbx_seq_one_letter_code
_entity_poly.pdbx_strand_id
1 'polypeptide(L)'
;MLTRPSARLCSRCKGSRRLCGLPECPILVRVRQQLDLEKLRETRTLYSPTPPSVLVGEHGYPRVRVGVNLPALGGEDPKLFEDPSA
;
A
#
# COMPACT_ATOMS: atom_id res chain seq x y z
N MET A 1 -14.43 2.34 14.16
CA MET A 1 -15.06 1.19 13.45
C MET A 1 -15.32 1.59 12.00
N LEU A 2 -14.53 1.09 11.05
CA LEU A 2 -14.78 1.32 9.62
C LEU A 2 -15.90 0.38 9.15
N THR A 3 -17.13 0.86 9.18
CA THR A 3 -18.28 0.13 8.64
C THR A 3 -18.17 0.04 7.12
N ARG A 4 -18.06 -1.17 6.59
CA ARG A 4 -17.98 -1.42 5.14
C ARG A 4 -19.31 -1.00 4.49
N PRO A 5 -19.33 -0.01 3.58
CA PRO A 5 -20.57 0.44 2.94
C PRO A 5 -21.15 -0.64 2.02
N SER A 6 -22.48 -0.61 1.81
CA SER A 6 -23.14 -1.58 0.93
C SER A 6 -22.70 -1.41 -0.53
N ALA A 7 -22.49 -2.52 -1.23
CA ALA A 7 -22.06 -2.52 -2.63
C ALA A 7 -23.06 -1.79 -3.55
N ARG A 8 -24.37 -1.92 -3.25
CA ARG A 8 -25.46 -1.27 -4.00
C ARG A 8 -25.44 0.25 -3.87
N LEU A 9 -25.04 0.79 -2.71
CA LEU A 9 -24.84 2.24 -2.54
C LEU A 9 -23.60 2.71 -3.31
N CYS A 10 -22.49 1.97 -3.18
CA CYS A 10 -21.25 2.31 -3.86
C CYS A 10 -21.37 2.31 -5.39
N SER A 11 -22.09 1.36 -5.99
CA SER A 11 -22.27 1.28 -7.44
C SER A 11 -23.11 2.44 -8.01
N ARG A 12 -24.05 2.99 -7.23
CA ARG A 12 -24.82 4.20 -7.59
C ARG A 12 -24.02 5.48 -7.37
N CYS A 13 -23.26 5.54 -6.27
CA CYS A 13 -22.51 6.71 -5.86
C CYS A 13 -21.25 6.93 -6.72
N LYS A 14 -20.52 5.86 -7.06
CA LYS A 14 -19.23 5.88 -7.77
C LYS A 14 -18.22 6.90 -7.21
N GLY A 15 -18.31 7.20 -5.92
CA GLY A 15 -17.45 8.15 -5.24
C GLY A 15 -17.78 9.65 -5.44
N SER A 16 -18.75 10.02 -6.29
CA SER A 16 -19.07 11.43 -6.56
C SER A 16 -20.07 12.03 -5.57
N ARG A 17 -21.04 11.23 -5.10
CA ARG A 17 -22.18 11.70 -4.27
C ARG A 17 -22.07 11.41 -2.77
N ARG A 18 -21.02 10.72 -2.33
CA ARG A 18 -20.76 10.32 -0.93
C ARG A 18 -21.98 9.75 -0.16
N LEU A 19 -22.80 8.94 -0.84
CA LEU A 19 -24.04 8.38 -0.25
C LEU A 19 -23.83 7.48 0.99
N CYS A 20 -22.61 7.06 1.28
CA CYS A 20 -22.27 6.28 2.47
C CYS A 20 -21.96 7.15 3.71
N GLY A 21 -21.93 8.49 3.57
CA GLY A 21 -21.65 9.42 4.67
C GLY A 21 -20.20 9.45 5.15
N LEU A 22 -19.31 8.65 4.57
CA LEU A 22 -17.89 8.67 4.91
C LEU A 22 -17.22 9.97 4.43
N PRO A 23 -16.24 10.50 5.18
CA PRO A 23 -15.50 11.71 4.80
C PRO A 23 -14.76 11.53 3.47
N GLU A 24 -14.24 10.32 3.21
CA GLU A 24 -13.64 9.92 1.94
C GLU A 24 -14.22 8.62 1.41
N CYS A 25 -14.25 8.49 0.08
CA CYS A 25 -14.73 7.26 -0.56
C CYS A 25 -13.63 6.18 -0.52
N PRO A 26 -13.86 5.01 0.11
CA PRO A 26 -12.83 3.97 0.23
C PRO A 26 -12.41 3.37 -1.12
N ILE A 27 -13.26 3.43 -2.15
CA ILE A 27 -12.91 2.99 -3.51
C ILE A 27 -11.90 3.95 -4.13
N LEU A 28 -12.14 5.26 -4.03
CA LEU A 28 -11.25 6.26 -4.60
C LEU A 28 -9.91 6.32 -3.87
N VAL A 29 -9.89 6.11 -2.55
CA VAL A 29 -8.64 6.00 -1.78
C VAL A 29 -7.78 4.86 -2.30
N ARG A 30 -8.35 3.65 -2.49
CA ARG A 30 -7.62 2.51 -3.04
C ARG A 30 -7.09 2.76 -4.45
N VAL A 31 -7.92 3.36 -5.32
CA VAL A 31 -7.48 3.70 -6.68
C VAL A 31 -6.32 4.69 -6.65
N ARG A 32 -6.38 5.74 -5.83
CA ARG A 32 -5.27 6.70 -5.68
C ARG A 32 -4.00 6.00 -5.20
N GLN A 33 -4.11 5.15 -4.18
CA GLN A 33 -2.98 4.37 -3.67
C GLN A 33 -2.37 3.50 -4.76
N GLN A 34 -3.19 2.80 -5.56
CA GLN A 34 -2.68 2.01 -6.69
C GLN A 34 -1.98 2.87 -7.75
N LEU A 35 -2.55 4.03 -8.11
CA LEU A 35 -1.93 4.94 -9.07
C LEU A 35 -0.61 5.52 -8.55
N ASP A 36 -0.52 5.83 -7.26
CA ASP A 36 0.72 6.32 -6.65
C ASP A 36 1.80 5.24 -6.61
N LEU A 37 1.42 3.98 -6.38
CA LEU A 37 2.33 2.84 -6.52
C LEU A 37 2.78 2.63 -7.98
N GLU A 38 1.92 2.88 -8.97
CA GLU A 38 2.32 2.81 -10.38
C GLU A 38 3.37 3.86 -10.74
N LYS A 39 3.27 5.09 -10.21
CA LYS A 39 4.31 6.13 -10.40
C LYS A 39 5.67 5.69 -9.85
N LEU A 40 5.70 4.95 -8.75
CA LEU A 40 6.96 4.41 -8.20
C LEU A 40 7.64 3.41 -9.14
N ARG A 41 6.92 2.78 -10.08
CA ARG A 41 7.51 1.87 -11.07
C ARG A 41 8.34 2.59 -12.12
N GLU A 42 8.08 3.87 -12.36
CA GLU A 42 8.83 4.69 -13.32
C GLU A 42 10.13 5.25 -12.71
N THR A 43 10.21 5.28 -11.38
CA THR A 43 11.38 5.76 -10.65
C THR A 43 12.49 4.71 -10.66
N ARG A 44 13.67 5.06 -11.18
CA ARG A 44 14.86 4.19 -11.20
C ARG A 44 15.68 4.22 -9.90
N THR A 45 15.43 5.18 -9.04
CA THR A 45 16.22 5.42 -7.81
C THR A 45 15.27 5.66 -6.65
N LEU A 46 15.34 4.78 -5.64
CA LEU A 46 14.61 4.95 -4.39
C LEU A 46 15.61 5.18 -3.27
N TYR A 47 15.37 6.22 -2.48
CA TYR A 47 16.12 6.50 -1.26
C TYR A 47 15.31 6.02 -0.08
N SER A 48 15.94 5.24 0.79
CA SER A 48 15.35 4.69 1.99
C SER A 48 16.45 4.53 3.04
N PRO A 49 16.13 4.64 4.33
CA PRO A 49 17.03 4.19 5.38
C PRO A 49 17.42 2.71 5.22
N THR A 50 18.69 2.40 5.49
CA THR A 50 19.24 1.04 5.61
C THR A 50 18.96 0.57 7.05
N PRO A 51 18.28 -0.56 7.30
CA PRO A 51 18.47 -1.87 6.70
C PRO A 51 17.31 -2.34 5.79
N PRO A 52 17.61 -2.81 4.57
CA PRO A 52 16.62 -3.40 3.69
C PRO A 52 16.48 -4.90 3.98
N SER A 53 15.30 -5.34 4.42
CA SER A 53 14.92 -6.76 4.33
C SER A 53 14.60 -7.12 2.88
N VAL A 54 14.73 -8.39 2.52
CA VAL A 54 14.37 -8.90 1.19
C VAL A 54 13.07 -9.69 1.31
N LEU A 55 12.07 -9.33 0.49
CA LEU A 55 10.84 -10.08 0.35
C LEU A 55 11.00 -11.13 -0.76
N VAL A 56 10.83 -12.40 -0.41
CA VAL A 56 10.86 -13.53 -1.34
C VAL A 56 9.44 -13.99 -1.62
N GLY A 57 9.04 -14.04 -2.90
CA GLY A 57 7.74 -14.51 -3.31
C GLY A 57 7.62 -16.03 -3.25
N GLU A 58 6.44 -16.53 -2.89
CA GLU A 58 6.16 -17.97 -2.76
C GLU A 58 5.95 -18.70 -4.10
N HIS A 59 5.69 -17.97 -5.19
CA HIS A 59 5.28 -18.54 -6.47
C HIS A 59 6.42 -18.56 -7.51
N GLY A 60 6.49 -19.63 -8.30
CA GLY A 60 7.37 -19.73 -9.48
C GLY A 60 8.68 -20.50 -9.27
N TYR A 61 8.83 -21.30 -8.21
CA TYR A 61 10.02 -22.11 -7.98
C TYR A 61 10.41 -22.96 -9.22
N PRO A 62 11.70 -23.01 -9.63
CA PRO A 62 12.89 -22.47 -8.95
C PRO A 62 13.19 -20.99 -9.23
N ARG A 63 12.42 -20.31 -10.10
CA ARG A 63 12.62 -18.88 -10.44
C ARG A 63 11.57 -18.01 -9.77
N VAL A 64 11.78 -17.72 -8.49
CA VAL A 64 10.89 -16.89 -7.67
C VAL A 64 11.16 -15.40 -7.87
N ARG A 65 10.13 -14.57 -7.63
CA ARG A 65 10.28 -13.11 -7.61
C ARG A 65 10.87 -12.67 -6.28
N VAL A 66 11.76 -11.68 -6.34
CA VAL A 66 12.43 -11.09 -5.18
C VAL A 66 12.27 -9.58 -5.24
N GLY A 67 12.00 -8.94 -4.11
CA GLY A 67 11.91 -7.49 -3.98
C GLY A 67 12.59 -7.01 -2.70
N VAL A 68 13.07 -5.76 -2.68
CA VAL A 68 13.56 -5.12 -1.46
C VAL A 68 12.37 -4.57 -0.67
N ASN A 69 12.39 -4.76 0.64
CA ASN A 69 11.45 -4.16 1.56
C ASN A 69 12.01 -2.80 1.98
N LEU A 70 11.30 -1.74 1.60
CA LEU A 70 11.73 -0.37 1.86
C LEU A 70 10.78 0.20 2.93
N PRO A 71 11.30 0.61 4.11
CA PRO A 71 10.48 1.34 5.07
C PRO A 71 9.94 2.63 4.46
N ALA A 72 8.78 3.07 4.94
CA ALA A 72 8.20 4.33 4.51
C ALA A 72 9.16 5.48 4.84
N LEU A 73 9.28 6.45 3.93
CA LEU A 73 10.05 7.67 4.17
C LEU A 73 9.38 8.48 5.29
N GLY A 74 9.96 8.43 6.48
CA GLY A 74 9.50 9.11 7.69
C GLY A 74 10.49 8.84 8.82
N GLY A 75 10.71 9.80 9.72
CA GLY A 75 11.81 9.82 10.70
C GLY A 75 11.79 8.76 11.81
N GLU A 76 11.23 7.58 11.55
CA GLU A 76 11.25 6.44 12.45
C GLU A 76 12.57 5.65 12.32
N ASP A 77 13.02 5.06 13.42
CA ASP A 77 14.27 4.29 13.43
C ASP A 77 14.14 3.02 12.59
N PRO A 78 15.03 2.80 11.60
CA PRO A 78 14.94 1.66 10.68
C PRO A 78 14.97 0.29 11.36
N LYS A 79 15.54 0.21 12.56
CA LYS A 79 15.62 -1.00 13.39
C LYS A 79 14.25 -1.50 13.84
N LEU A 80 13.26 -0.61 13.99
CA LEU A 80 11.92 -0.98 14.43
C LEU A 80 11.23 -1.94 13.46
N PHE A 81 11.55 -1.85 12.17
CA PHE A 81 10.95 -2.68 11.13
C PHE A 81 11.53 -4.10 11.08
N GLU A 82 12.66 -4.35 11.73
CA GLU A 82 13.35 -5.64 11.73
C GLU A 82 13.52 -6.26 13.12
N ASP A 83 13.08 -5.59 14.19
CA ASP A 83 13.15 -6.13 15.54
C ASP A 83 12.00 -7.14 15.78
N PRO A 84 12.29 -8.45 15.92
CA PRO A 84 11.27 -9.44 16.25
C PRO A 84 10.71 -9.31 17.68
N SER A 85 11.33 -8.48 18.52
CA SER A 85 10.99 -8.27 19.93
C SER A 85 10.08 -7.06 20.18
N ALA A 86 9.91 -6.20 19.16
CA ALA A 86 9.12 -4.97 19.23
C ALA A 86 7.61 -5.23 19.20
#